data_AF-A0A7X9E8Q9-F1
#
_entry.id   AF-A0A7X9E8Q9-F1
#
_cell.length_a   1.000
_cell.length_b   1.000
_cell.length_c   1.000
_cell.angle_alpha   90.00
_cell.angle_beta   90.00
_cell.angle_gamma   90.00
#
_symmetry.space_group_name_H-M   'P 1'
#
loop_
_entity.id
_entity.type
_entity.pdbx_description
1 polymer ?
#
loop_
_entity_poly.entity_id
_entity_poly.type
_entity_poly.pdbx_seq_one_letter_code
_entity_poly.pdbx_strand_id
1 'polypeptide(L)'
;MRNFLSELKNKILVFDGSKGYLLQKFGMKGGECPELWNIEHKDVVRKIYSLYKEAGSDVIQTNTFTGNRAHLDRHQLGDRTYELNFEGTKLAREVMGNDGFVAASIGPTGMLMEPMGELTFDKAYELYKEQIQAVVDGGADIINFETFTDVAEMRAALLAAREIANLPVICSISFESNGRTLMGTDPETAVVILKSLGADLIGTNCSFGPELMVDIVRKMHSAGSGFLSVKPNAGLPEIVDGISVYKETADNFANLVSKFVNDGGRLIGGCCGTTPEFIKAIRMEIDRINAGFSCSNANNINANNIYDICEIKNNAALNNIITSSVRNIHIDDYESVSIGYLSTKNDCQLLNKLVEGDLSIVMDKVMDLSEEDYDCIQINVDSAIKAVRNSRETGSGSCDLLAHVVNEAQGFLKEPFILETMYPDELEGALRIYKGRAGVVTNDQSQNSEDACTIQCVAKKYGAVII
;
A
#
# COMPACT_ATOMS: atom_id res chain seq x y z
N MET A 1 -9.91 -9.99 -23.86
CA MET A 1 -9.94 -10.14 -22.39
C MET A 1 -10.31 -8.79 -21.79
N ARG A 2 -11.17 -8.76 -20.77
CA ARG A 2 -11.54 -7.51 -20.10
C ARG A 2 -10.29 -6.94 -19.40
N ASN A 3 -10.09 -5.62 -19.46
CA ASN A 3 -8.99 -4.97 -18.76
C ASN A 3 -9.56 -4.17 -17.59
N PHE A 4 -9.19 -4.54 -16.37
CA PHE A 4 -9.71 -3.96 -15.13
C PHE A 4 -9.53 -2.44 -15.06
N LEU A 5 -8.32 -1.93 -15.35
CA LEU A 5 -8.02 -0.50 -15.30
C LEU A 5 -8.79 0.28 -16.38
N SER A 6 -9.01 -0.31 -17.56
CA SER A 6 -9.87 0.27 -18.58
C SER A 6 -11.34 0.28 -18.16
N GLU A 7 -11.83 -0.73 -17.44
CA GLU A 7 -13.21 -0.75 -16.96
C GLU A 7 -13.46 0.31 -15.88
N LEU A 8 -12.53 0.53 -14.95
CA LEU A 8 -12.63 1.58 -13.94
C LEU A 8 -12.76 2.99 -14.53
N LYS A 9 -12.19 3.23 -15.72
CA LYS A 9 -12.35 4.50 -16.45
C LYS A 9 -13.76 4.68 -17.01
N ASN A 10 -14.45 3.59 -17.29
CA ASN A 10 -15.71 3.55 -18.03
C ASN A 10 -16.92 3.14 -17.19
N LYS A 11 -16.76 2.79 -15.91
CA LYS A 11 -17.87 2.56 -14.98
C LYS A 11 -17.36 2.45 -13.55
N ILE A 12 -18.28 2.61 -12.61
CA ILE A 12 -18.05 2.23 -11.20
C ILE A 12 -18.26 0.72 -11.10
N LEU A 13 -17.26 0.02 -10.56
CA LEU A 13 -17.29 -1.43 -10.33
C LEU A 13 -17.73 -1.75 -8.91
N VAL A 14 -18.50 -2.83 -8.75
CA VAL A 14 -18.90 -3.36 -7.44
C VAL A 14 -17.90 -4.41 -6.99
N PHE A 15 -17.23 -4.14 -5.87
CA PHE A 15 -16.43 -5.14 -5.15
C PHE A 15 -17.35 -5.92 -4.19
N ASP A 16 -16.94 -7.12 -3.81
CA ASP A 16 -17.70 -7.96 -2.89
C ASP A 16 -17.53 -7.60 -1.40
N GLY A 17 -18.13 -8.42 -0.52
CA GLY A 17 -18.11 -8.27 0.93
C GLY A 17 -17.23 -9.28 1.68
N SER A 18 -17.41 -9.36 3.00
CA SER A 18 -16.56 -10.14 3.91
C SER A 18 -16.60 -11.66 3.70
N LYS A 19 -15.43 -12.24 3.36
CA LYS A 19 -15.25 -13.70 3.33
C LYS A 19 -15.30 -14.31 4.72
N GLY A 20 -14.49 -13.79 5.65
CA GLY A 20 -14.42 -14.31 7.03
C GLY A 20 -15.77 -14.34 7.73
N TYR A 21 -16.59 -13.31 7.57
CA TYR A 21 -17.93 -13.25 8.16
C TYR A 21 -18.87 -14.32 7.59
N LEU A 22 -18.86 -14.55 6.26
CA LEU A 22 -19.67 -15.61 5.68
C LEU A 22 -19.15 -17.00 6.03
N LEU A 23 -17.83 -17.22 6.07
CA LEU A 23 -17.26 -18.49 6.52
C LEU A 23 -17.76 -18.85 7.93
N GLN A 24 -17.75 -17.89 8.86
CA GLN A 24 -18.30 -18.09 10.20
C GLN A 24 -19.80 -18.42 10.17
N LYS A 25 -20.61 -17.73 9.35
CA LYS A 25 -22.03 -18.07 9.17
C LYS A 25 -22.26 -19.46 8.57
N PHE A 26 -21.31 -19.96 7.78
CA PHE A 26 -21.34 -21.31 7.23
C PHE A 26 -20.68 -22.36 8.14
N GLY A 27 -20.31 -22.00 9.37
CA GLY A 27 -19.91 -22.93 10.41
C GLY A 27 -18.42 -22.92 10.77
N MET A 28 -17.60 -22.05 10.17
CA MET A 28 -16.21 -21.89 10.57
C MET A 28 -16.11 -21.36 12.00
N LYS A 29 -15.35 -22.07 12.83
CA LYS A 29 -15.18 -21.72 14.25
C LYS A 29 -14.02 -20.76 14.44
N GLY A 30 -14.06 -20.01 15.54
CA GLY A 30 -12.94 -19.15 15.94
C GLY A 30 -11.66 -19.97 16.14
N GLY A 31 -10.55 -19.50 15.58
CA GLY A 31 -9.23 -20.15 15.64
C GLY A 31 -8.94 -21.13 14.50
N GLU A 32 -9.91 -21.45 13.65
CA GLU A 32 -9.66 -22.18 12.41
C GLU A 32 -8.96 -21.28 11.37
N CYS A 33 -8.16 -21.88 10.49
CA CYS A 33 -7.48 -21.18 9.39
C CYS A 33 -8.44 -21.06 8.19
N PRO A 34 -8.85 -19.84 7.78
CA PRO A 34 -9.74 -19.65 6.64
C PRO A 34 -9.18 -20.23 5.34
N GLU A 35 -7.87 -20.14 5.12
CA GLU A 35 -7.24 -20.65 3.90
C GLU A 35 -7.31 -22.18 3.80
N LEU A 36 -7.33 -22.92 4.92
CA LEU A 36 -7.48 -24.38 4.91
C LEU A 36 -8.85 -24.80 4.34
N TRP A 37 -9.88 -23.97 4.50
CA TRP A 37 -11.21 -24.21 3.93
C TRP A 37 -11.21 -24.23 2.40
N ASN A 38 -10.21 -23.63 1.74
CA ASN A 38 -10.03 -23.74 0.30
C ASN A 38 -9.76 -25.18 -0.15
N ILE A 39 -9.39 -26.09 0.77
CA ILE A 39 -9.16 -27.51 0.50
C ILE A 39 -10.24 -28.37 1.12
N GLU A 40 -10.52 -28.18 2.41
CA GLU A 40 -11.38 -29.09 3.19
C GLU A 40 -12.88 -28.80 2.99
N HIS A 41 -13.22 -27.57 2.59
CA HIS A 41 -14.60 -27.10 2.48
C HIS A 41 -14.87 -26.37 1.16
N LYS A 42 -14.32 -26.87 0.05
CA LYS A 42 -14.39 -26.26 -1.30
C LYS A 42 -15.80 -25.84 -1.71
N ASP A 43 -16.80 -26.67 -1.43
CA ASP A 43 -18.18 -26.37 -1.82
C ASP A 43 -18.77 -25.17 -1.06
N VAL A 44 -18.38 -24.99 0.21
CA VAL A 44 -18.76 -23.82 0.99
C VAL A 44 -18.08 -22.57 0.44
N VAL A 45 -16.78 -22.64 0.16
CA VAL A 45 -16.01 -21.52 -0.40
C VAL A 45 -16.57 -21.11 -1.77
N ARG A 46 -16.84 -22.06 -2.68
CA ARG A 46 -17.50 -21.80 -3.96
C ARG A 46 -18.86 -21.13 -3.77
N LYS A 47 -19.67 -21.65 -2.85
CA LYS A 47 -20.99 -21.08 -2.55
C LYS A 47 -20.87 -19.62 -2.08
N ILE A 48 -19.89 -19.30 -1.24
CA ILE A 48 -19.64 -17.92 -0.79
C ILE A 48 -19.29 -17.01 -1.97
N TYR A 49 -18.41 -17.44 -2.87
CA TYR A 49 -18.12 -16.68 -4.09
C TYR A 49 -19.36 -16.48 -4.96
N SER A 50 -20.16 -17.53 -5.16
CA SER A 50 -21.39 -17.46 -5.97
C SER A 50 -22.38 -16.47 -5.37
N LEU A 51 -22.56 -16.47 -4.05
CA LEU A 51 -23.47 -15.54 -3.36
C LEU A 51 -23.10 -14.07 -3.60
N TYR A 52 -21.80 -13.74 -3.62
CA TYR A 52 -21.37 -12.38 -3.92
C TYR A 52 -21.48 -12.03 -5.41
N LYS A 53 -21.13 -12.95 -6.30
CA LYS A 53 -21.34 -12.79 -7.75
C LYS A 53 -22.81 -12.55 -8.07
N GLU A 54 -23.71 -13.36 -7.53
CA GLU A 54 -25.17 -13.25 -7.70
C GLU A 54 -25.75 -11.96 -7.09
N ALA A 55 -25.11 -11.42 -6.05
CA ALA A 55 -25.49 -10.13 -5.47
C ALA A 55 -25.09 -8.92 -6.35
N GLY A 56 -24.31 -9.14 -7.41
CA GLY A 56 -23.94 -8.11 -8.38
C GLY A 56 -22.51 -7.62 -8.28
N SER A 57 -21.60 -8.38 -7.64
CA SER A 57 -20.17 -8.06 -7.66
C SER A 57 -19.58 -8.19 -9.07
N ASP A 58 -18.94 -7.13 -9.56
CA ASP A 58 -18.08 -7.14 -10.74
C ASP A 58 -16.69 -7.73 -10.42
N VAL A 59 -16.26 -7.62 -9.16
CA VAL A 59 -14.98 -8.13 -8.66
C VAL A 59 -15.24 -8.96 -7.41
N ILE A 60 -14.72 -10.19 -7.36
CA ILE A 60 -14.71 -11.01 -6.15
C ILE A 60 -13.29 -11.15 -5.59
N GLN A 61 -13.14 -11.06 -4.27
CA GLN A 61 -11.88 -11.28 -3.58
C GLN A 61 -11.72 -12.76 -3.23
N THR A 62 -10.48 -13.27 -3.28
CA THR A 62 -10.15 -14.64 -2.90
C THR A 62 -10.14 -14.82 -1.38
N ASN A 63 -10.35 -16.05 -0.91
CA ASN A 63 -10.22 -16.44 0.49
C ASN A 63 -8.75 -16.74 0.82
N THR A 64 -7.91 -15.70 0.77
CA THR A 64 -6.44 -15.79 0.92
C THR A 64 -5.84 -14.69 1.79
N PHE A 65 -6.67 -13.91 2.47
CA PHE A 65 -6.25 -12.72 3.22
C PHE A 65 -5.09 -12.99 4.17
N THR A 66 -5.14 -14.10 4.93
CA THR A 66 -4.12 -14.51 5.89
C THR A 66 -3.22 -15.62 5.36
N GLY A 67 -3.14 -15.75 4.03
CA GLY A 67 -2.41 -16.81 3.36
C GLY A 67 -0.90 -16.64 3.28
N ASN A 68 -0.27 -15.65 3.94
CA ASN A 68 1.19 -15.56 3.98
C ASN A 68 1.77 -16.57 4.96
N ARG A 69 3.02 -17.03 4.70
CA ARG A 69 3.69 -18.05 5.52
C ARG A 69 3.77 -17.68 7.00
N ALA A 70 4.02 -16.41 7.35
CA ALA A 70 4.12 -15.97 8.74
C ALA A 70 2.81 -16.16 9.53
N HIS A 71 1.66 -16.06 8.87
CA HIS A 71 0.38 -16.37 9.50
C HIS A 71 0.10 -17.87 9.51
N LEU A 72 0.35 -18.57 8.39
CA LEU A 72 0.10 -20.00 8.26
C LEU A 72 0.97 -20.85 9.20
N ASP A 73 2.18 -20.42 9.55
CA ASP A 73 3.04 -21.07 10.54
C ASP A 73 2.38 -21.16 11.93
N ARG A 74 1.52 -20.19 12.29
CA ARG A 74 0.74 -20.22 13.56
C ARG A 74 -0.24 -21.40 13.60
N HIS A 75 -0.59 -21.93 12.43
CA HIS A 75 -1.44 -23.11 12.25
C HIS A 75 -0.65 -24.35 11.82
N GLN A 76 0.69 -24.30 11.78
CA GLN A 76 1.55 -25.37 11.25
C GLN A 76 1.26 -25.69 9.77
N LEU A 77 0.87 -24.67 9.00
CA LEU A 77 0.51 -24.76 7.59
C LEU A 77 1.44 -23.97 6.65
N GLY A 78 2.56 -23.42 7.15
CA GLY A 78 3.46 -22.58 6.36
C GLY A 78 3.99 -23.26 5.09
N ASP A 79 4.28 -24.56 5.14
CA ASP A 79 4.71 -25.33 3.96
C ASP A 79 3.61 -25.54 2.91
N ARG A 80 2.36 -25.23 3.27
CA ARG A 80 1.19 -25.26 2.38
C ARG A 80 0.80 -23.87 1.86
N THR A 81 1.64 -22.85 2.08
CA THR A 81 1.40 -21.48 1.59
C THR A 81 1.01 -21.45 0.13
N TYR A 82 1.79 -22.08 -0.75
CA TYR A 82 1.47 -22.10 -2.18
C TYR A 82 0.13 -22.81 -2.46
N GLU A 83 -0.09 -24.01 -1.92
CA GLU A 83 -1.28 -24.82 -2.18
C GLU A 83 -2.58 -24.10 -1.79
N LEU A 84 -2.62 -23.55 -0.56
CA LEU A 84 -3.83 -22.95 -0.01
C LEU A 84 -4.24 -21.67 -0.74
N ASN A 85 -3.25 -20.87 -1.15
CA ASN A 85 -3.48 -19.65 -1.93
C ASN A 85 -3.89 -19.97 -3.37
N PHE A 86 -3.19 -20.89 -4.03
CA PHE A 86 -3.48 -21.32 -5.39
C PHE A 86 -4.92 -21.84 -5.50
N GLU A 87 -5.32 -22.76 -4.62
CA GLU A 87 -6.67 -23.34 -4.65
C GLU A 87 -7.74 -22.30 -4.28
N GLY A 88 -7.48 -21.42 -3.30
CA GLY A 88 -8.39 -20.33 -2.96
C GLY A 88 -8.70 -19.40 -4.15
N THR A 89 -7.68 -19.05 -4.92
CA THR A 89 -7.81 -18.22 -6.12
C THR A 89 -8.47 -18.96 -7.28
N LYS A 90 -8.07 -20.22 -7.50
CA LYS A 90 -8.65 -21.05 -8.56
C LYS A 90 -10.17 -21.23 -8.38
N LEU A 91 -10.62 -21.47 -7.14
CA LEU A 91 -12.05 -21.57 -6.83
C LEU A 91 -12.80 -20.27 -7.17
N ALA A 92 -12.22 -19.10 -6.87
CA ALA A 92 -12.80 -17.82 -7.23
C ALA A 92 -12.87 -17.66 -8.75
N ARG A 93 -11.80 -18.01 -9.48
CA ARG A 93 -11.78 -18.00 -10.95
C ARG A 93 -12.83 -18.91 -11.57
N GLU A 94 -12.98 -20.13 -11.06
CA GLU A 94 -14.00 -21.09 -11.53
C GLU A 94 -15.41 -20.50 -11.40
N VAL A 95 -15.71 -19.85 -10.28
CA VAL A 95 -17.03 -19.23 -10.04
C VAL A 95 -17.22 -17.96 -10.85
N MET A 96 -16.20 -17.10 -10.93
CA MET A 96 -16.30 -15.82 -11.64
C MET A 96 -16.38 -16.02 -13.15
N GLY A 97 -15.64 -16.98 -13.69
CA GLY A 97 -15.55 -17.22 -15.12
C GLY A 97 -15.04 -15.97 -15.85
N ASN A 98 -15.76 -15.59 -16.93
CA ASN A 98 -15.48 -14.41 -17.73
C ASN A 98 -16.43 -13.22 -17.42
N ASP A 99 -17.25 -13.34 -16.37
CA ASP A 99 -18.31 -12.38 -16.07
C ASP A 99 -17.81 -11.15 -15.31
N GLY A 100 -16.57 -11.18 -14.81
CA GLY A 100 -15.89 -10.08 -14.14
C GLY A 100 -14.51 -10.50 -13.66
N PHE A 101 -14.03 -9.94 -12.56
CA PHE A 101 -12.64 -10.05 -12.13
C PHE A 101 -12.44 -10.80 -10.81
N VAL A 102 -11.28 -11.44 -10.66
CA VAL A 102 -10.82 -12.06 -9.41
C VAL A 102 -9.68 -11.23 -8.83
N ALA A 103 -9.87 -10.72 -7.61
CA ALA A 103 -8.83 -10.02 -6.87
C ALA A 103 -8.23 -10.93 -5.79
N ALA A 104 -6.92 -11.14 -5.84
CA ALA A 104 -6.21 -11.82 -4.78
C ALA A 104 -6.23 -10.97 -3.50
N SER A 105 -6.89 -11.44 -2.45
CA SER A 105 -6.88 -10.80 -1.13
C SER A 105 -5.59 -11.15 -0.41
N ILE A 106 -4.77 -10.14 -0.10
CA ILE A 106 -3.51 -10.31 0.63
C ILE A 106 -3.48 -9.30 1.78
N GLY A 107 -3.43 -9.80 3.02
CA GLY A 107 -3.36 -8.99 4.23
C GLY A 107 -1.94 -8.76 4.75
N PRO A 108 -1.78 -7.94 5.80
CA PRO A 108 -0.50 -7.80 6.50
C PRO A 108 -0.07 -9.13 7.14
N THR A 109 1.23 -9.29 7.38
CA THR A 109 1.79 -10.45 8.12
C THR A 109 1.32 -10.46 9.58
N GLY A 110 0.93 -9.30 10.11
CA GLY A 110 0.62 -9.09 11.51
C GLY A 110 1.86 -9.08 12.42
N MET A 111 3.06 -8.96 11.84
CA MET A 111 4.29 -8.69 12.56
C MET A 111 4.59 -7.18 12.50
N LEU A 112 5.34 -6.66 13.47
CA LEU A 112 5.82 -5.28 13.43
C LEU A 112 7.14 -5.21 12.66
N MET A 113 7.27 -4.19 11.81
CA MET A 113 8.50 -3.87 11.09
C MET A 113 9.61 -3.44 12.07
N GLU A 114 10.87 -3.69 11.71
CA GLU A 114 12.02 -3.16 12.43
C GLU A 114 11.98 -1.61 12.52
N PRO A 115 12.50 -1.03 13.63
CA PRO A 115 13.06 -1.71 14.81
C PRO A 115 12.01 -2.10 15.87
N MET A 116 10.72 -1.83 15.65
CA MET A 116 9.66 -2.09 16.63
C MET A 116 9.26 -3.57 16.75
N GLY A 117 9.64 -4.38 15.76
CA GLY A 117 9.53 -5.84 15.79
C GLY A 117 10.63 -6.50 14.95
N GLU A 118 10.39 -7.75 14.58
CA GLU A 118 11.39 -8.63 13.93
C GLU A 118 11.18 -8.76 12.41
N LEU A 119 10.24 -8.01 11.82
CA LEU A 119 9.99 -8.06 10.39
C LEU A 119 10.94 -7.09 9.67
N THR A 120 11.99 -7.64 9.08
CA THR A 120 12.86 -6.90 8.16
C THR A 120 12.15 -6.67 6.82
N PHE A 121 12.59 -5.67 6.05
CA PHE A 121 12.09 -5.46 4.68
C PHE A 121 12.23 -6.72 3.82
N ASP A 122 13.40 -7.37 3.84
CA ASP A 122 13.66 -8.55 3.02
C ASP A 122 12.81 -9.75 3.44
N LYS A 123 12.55 -9.91 4.74
CA LYS A 123 11.66 -10.95 5.22
C LYS A 123 10.23 -10.70 4.77
N ALA A 124 9.72 -9.47 4.89
CA ALA A 124 8.40 -9.11 4.37
C ALA A 124 8.32 -9.36 2.85
N TYR A 125 9.33 -8.91 2.11
CA TYR A 125 9.44 -9.07 0.67
C TYR A 125 9.29 -10.53 0.23
N GLU A 126 10.08 -11.44 0.82
CA GLU A 126 10.05 -12.86 0.46
C GLU A 126 8.73 -13.54 0.87
N LEU A 127 8.15 -13.17 2.03
CA LEU A 127 6.84 -13.67 2.45
C LEU A 127 5.73 -13.31 1.46
N TYR A 128 5.70 -12.07 0.99
CA TYR A 128 4.72 -11.62 0.00
C TYR A 128 4.99 -12.23 -1.36
N LYS A 129 6.25 -12.33 -1.76
CA LYS A 129 6.66 -12.95 -3.02
C LYS A 129 6.13 -14.38 -3.16
N GLU A 130 6.27 -15.19 -2.12
CA GLU A 130 5.74 -16.55 -2.08
C GLU A 130 4.22 -16.59 -2.28
N GLN A 131 3.48 -15.75 -1.55
CA GLN A 131 2.02 -15.72 -1.64
C GLN A 131 1.52 -15.21 -3.01
N ILE A 132 2.15 -14.16 -3.53
CA ILE A 132 1.80 -13.52 -4.81
C ILE A 132 1.96 -14.52 -5.96
N GLN A 133 3.05 -15.29 -5.97
CA GLN A 133 3.27 -16.32 -6.99
C GLN A 133 2.10 -17.30 -7.04
N ALA A 134 1.67 -17.81 -5.89
CA ALA A 134 0.59 -18.79 -5.80
C ALA A 134 -0.77 -18.24 -6.30
N VAL A 135 -1.11 -17.00 -5.95
CA VAL A 135 -2.39 -16.40 -6.40
C VAL A 135 -2.36 -16.01 -7.87
N VAL A 136 -1.21 -15.61 -8.42
CA VAL A 136 -1.04 -15.36 -9.85
C VAL A 136 -1.26 -16.66 -10.63
N ASP A 137 -0.59 -17.74 -10.22
CA ASP A 137 -0.73 -19.06 -10.85
C ASP A 137 -2.15 -19.62 -10.72
N GLY A 138 -2.84 -19.29 -9.62
CA GLY A 138 -4.26 -19.61 -9.40
C GLY A 138 -5.24 -18.83 -10.29
N GLY A 139 -4.76 -17.82 -11.03
CA GLY A 139 -5.53 -17.10 -12.02
C GLY A 139 -6.18 -15.81 -11.52
N ALA A 140 -5.55 -15.09 -10.60
CA ALA A 140 -5.98 -13.73 -10.21
C ALA A 140 -5.86 -12.73 -11.38
N ASP A 141 -6.79 -11.76 -11.45
CA ASP A 141 -6.70 -10.60 -12.35
C ASP A 141 -6.03 -9.39 -11.69
N ILE A 142 -6.11 -9.32 -10.36
CA ILE A 142 -5.74 -8.14 -9.56
C ILE A 142 -5.04 -8.63 -8.30
N ILE A 143 -3.98 -7.96 -7.88
CA ILE A 143 -3.40 -8.12 -6.54
C ILE A 143 -4.01 -7.04 -5.64
N ASN A 144 -4.77 -7.43 -4.63
CA ASN A 144 -5.40 -6.52 -3.67
C ASN A 144 -4.76 -6.68 -2.29
N PHE A 145 -3.79 -5.83 -2.00
CA PHE A 145 -3.30 -5.67 -0.64
C PHE A 145 -4.34 -4.92 0.18
N GLU A 146 -4.83 -5.52 1.26
CA GLU A 146 -5.88 -4.92 2.07
C GLU A 146 -5.57 -4.92 3.56
N THR A 147 -6.12 -3.94 4.27
CA THR A 147 -6.01 -3.81 5.74
C THR A 147 -4.57 -3.60 6.26
N PHE A 148 -3.68 -3.02 5.46
CA PHE A 148 -2.35 -2.67 5.96
C PHE A 148 -2.44 -1.45 6.87
N THR A 149 -1.75 -1.50 8.00
CA THR A 149 -1.68 -0.44 9.01
C THR A 149 -0.27 0.15 9.16
N ASP A 150 0.69 -0.37 8.40
CA ASP A 150 2.04 0.14 8.28
C ASP A 150 2.39 0.32 6.79
N VAL A 151 2.74 1.55 6.41
CA VAL A 151 3.14 1.85 5.03
C VAL A 151 4.46 1.15 4.70
N ALA A 152 5.37 0.94 5.65
CA ALA A 152 6.64 0.28 5.42
C ALA A 152 6.46 -1.17 4.96
N GLU A 153 5.55 -1.92 5.61
CA GLU A 153 5.17 -3.28 5.21
C GLU A 153 4.49 -3.27 3.83
N MET A 154 3.58 -2.32 3.57
CA MET A 154 2.92 -2.17 2.26
C MET A 154 3.94 -1.89 1.14
N ARG A 155 4.98 -1.09 1.40
CA ARG A 155 6.05 -0.83 0.41
C ARG A 155 6.77 -2.12 0.03
N ALA A 156 7.12 -2.97 1.01
CA ALA A 156 7.73 -4.27 0.75
C ALA A 156 6.81 -5.17 -0.09
N ALA A 157 5.51 -5.24 0.26
CA ALA A 157 4.51 -6.01 -0.46
C ALA A 157 4.32 -5.54 -1.92
N LEU A 158 4.21 -4.22 -2.13
CA LEU A 158 4.05 -3.61 -3.45
C LEU A 158 5.28 -3.86 -4.34
N LEU A 159 6.48 -3.72 -3.80
CA LEU A 159 7.71 -4.00 -4.53
C LEU A 159 7.79 -5.47 -4.94
N ALA A 160 7.41 -6.40 -4.04
CA ALA A 160 7.34 -7.82 -4.37
C ALA A 160 6.33 -8.11 -5.49
N ALA A 161 5.15 -7.48 -5.45
CA ALA A 161 4.15 -7.60 -6.51
C ALA A 161 4.67 -7.12 -7.87
N ARG A 162 5.40 -5.99 -7.88
CA ARG A 162 5.95 -5.40 -9.12
C ARG A 162 7.07 -6.23 -9.74
N GLU A 163 7.81 -7.01 -8.95
CA GLU A 163 8.81 -7.93 -9.49
C GLU A 163 8.17 -9.16 -10.15
N ILE A 164 7.12 -9.72 -9.55
CA ILE A 164 6.63 -11.06 -9.89
C ILE A 164 5.47 -11.02 -10.87
N ALA A 165 4.64 -9.98 -10.80
CA ALA A 165 3.35 -9.94 -11.49
C ALA A 165 3.19 -8.67 -12.34
N ASN A 166 2.76 -8.85 -13.58
CA ASN A 166 2.27 -7.76 -14.42
C ASN A 166 0.74 -7.64 -14.32
N LEU A 167 0.23 -7.59 -13.09
CA LEU A 167 -1.19 -7.41 -12.78
C LEU A 167 -1.42 -6.02 -12.16
N PRO A 168 -2.63 -5.46 -12.30
CA PRO A 168 -3.04 -4.31 -11.52
C PRO A 168 -2.89 -4.57 -10.02
N VAL A 169 -2.28 -3.62 -9.30
CA VAL A 169 -2.09 -3.68 -7.85
C VAL A 169 -2.92 -2.60 -7.15
N ILE A 170 -3.75 -3.04 -6.20
CA ILE A 170 -4.50 -2.19 -5.28
C ILE A 170 -3.79 -2.21 -3.94
N CYS A 171 -3.43 -1.03 -3.43
CA CYS A 171 -2.86 -0.86 -2.08
C CYS A 171 -3.90 -0.20 -1.17
N SER A 172 -4.56 -0.98 -0.32
CA SER A 172 -5.57 -0.48 0.62
C SER A 172 -5.02 -0.35 2.04
N ILE A 173 -5.16 0.86 2.60
CA ILE A 173 -4.69 1.22 3.95
C ILE A 173 -5.87 1.31 4.92
N SER A 174 -5.69 0.81 6.14
CA SER A 174 -6.65 0.95 7.22
C SER A 174 -6.22 2.05 8.20
N PHE A 175 -7.15 2.95 8.52
CA PHE A 175 -6.90 4.10 9.38
C PHE A 175 -7.65 3.96 10.71
N GLU A 176 -7.05 4.49 11.76
CA GLU A 176 -7.69 4.61 13.05
C GLU A 176 -8.66 5.80 13.12
N SER A 177 -9.38 5.94 14.23
CA SER A 177 -10.38 7.00 14.44
C SER A 177 -9.79 8.41 14.43
N ASN A 178 -8.49 8.55 14.70
CA ASN A 178 -7.73 9.79 14.57
C ASN A 178 -7.37 10.13 13.10
N GLY A 179 -7.72 9.27 12.15
CA GLY A 179 -7.42 9.43 10.73
C GLY A 179 -5.98 9.15 10.35
N ARG A 180 -5.22 8.41 11.18
CA ARG A 180 -3.86 7.95 10.89
C ARG A 180 -3.77 6.43 10.96
N THR A 181 -2.77 5.84 10.31
CA THR A 181 -2.46 4.42 10.49
C THR A 181 -1.88 4.15 11.88
N LEU A 182 -1.70 2.87 12.23
CA LEU A 182 -1.05 2.46 13.49
C LEU A 182 0.33 3.10 13.66
N MET A 183 1.07 3.25 12.56
CA MET A 183 2.40 3.88 12.52
C MET A 183 2.37 5.39 12.28
N GLY A 184 1.19 6.02 12.33
CA GLY A 184 1.03 7.46 12.27
C GLY A 184 0.92 8.07 10.87
N THR A 185 0.88 7.28 9.79
CA THR A 185 0.75 7.80 8.42
C THR A 185 -0.65 8.36 8.18
N ASP A 186 -0.76 9.60 7.67
CA ASP A 186 -2.03 10.17 7.23
C ASP A 186 -2.39 9.79 5.78
N PRO A 187 -3.66 9.96 5.36
CA PRO A 187 -4.12 9.51 4.05
C PRO A 187 -3.39 10.19 2.88
N GLU A 188 -3.08 11.48 3.00
CA GLU A 188 -2.36 12.26 2.01
C GLU A 188 -0.94 11.70 1.80
N THR A 189 -0.20 11.47 2.88
CA THR A 189 1.15 10.90 2.85
C THR A 189 1.14 9.48 2.27
N ALA A 190 0.17 8.65 2.64
CA ALA A 190 0.03 7.30 2.09
C ALA A 190 -0.17 7.31 0.56
N VAL A 191 -0.98 8.24 0.04
CA VAL A 191 -1.18 8.41 -1.41
C VAL A 191 0.11 8.76 -2.11
N VAL A 192 0.87 9.74 -1.61
CA VAL A 192 2.15 10.17 -2.22
C VAL A 192 3.11 8.99 -2.32
N ILE A 193 3.31 8.26 -1.20
CA ILE A 193 4.24 7.13 -1.13
C ILE A 193 3.83 6.03 -2.13
N LEU A 194 2.59 5.56 -2.04
CA LEU A 194 2.16 4.38 -2.80
C LEU A 194 2.02 4.66 -4.29
N LYS A 195 1.58 5.87 -4.67
CA LYS A 195 1.55 6.29 -6.08
C LYS A 195 2.96 6.39 -6.66
N SER A 196 3.93 6.89 -5.89
CA SER A 196 5.31 7.00 -6.35
C SER A 196 5.98 5.65 -6.63
N LEU A 197 5.56 4.61 -5.89
CA LEU A 197 6.00 3.22 -6.08
C LEU A 197 5.21 2.47 -7.15
N GLY A 198 4.30 3.17 -7.84
CA GLY A 198 3.58 2.62 -8.98
C GLY A 198 2.36 1.80 -8.62
N ALA A 199 1.69 2.01 -7.48
CA ALA A 199 0.37 1.44 -7.25
C ALA A 199 -0.65 1.94 -8.30
N ASP A 200 -1.42 1.00 -8.90
CA ASP A 200 -2.41 1.36 -9.93
C ASP A 200 -3.63 2.02 -9.30
N LEU A 201 -4.05 1.50 -8.15
CA LEU A 201 -5.18 1.99 -7.37
C LEU A 201 -4.78 2.07 -5.89
N ILE A 202 -5.14 3.16 -5.23
CA ILE A 202 -5.06 3.24 -3.77
C ILE A 202 -6.46 2.97 -3.21
N GLY A 203 -6.54 2.38 -2.04
CA GLY A 203 -7.81 2.15 -1.39
C GLY A 203 -7.79 2.39 0.11
N THR A 204 -8.97 2.34 0.70
CA THR A 204 -9.12 2.21 2.13
C THR A 204 -10.21 1.19 2.44
N ASN A 205 -9.96 0.39 3.46
CA ASN A 205 -10.87 -0.63 3.92
C ASN A 205 -10.81 -0.77 5.44
N CYS A 206 -11.78 -1.48 5.99
CA CYS A 206 -11.95 -1.61 7.44
C CYS A 206 -12.18 -0.22 8.09
N SER A 207 -11.56 0.08 9.25
CA SER A 207 -11.69 1.35 9.97
C SER A 207 -13.02 1.55 10.75
N PHE A 208 -13.21 2.74 11.32
CA PHE A 208 -14.21 3.04 12.35
C PHE A 208 -15.66 3.31 11.84
N GLY A 209 -16.09 2.62 10.78
CA GLY A 209 -17.42 2.78 10.17
C GLY A 209 -17.43 3.74 8.96
N PRO A 210 -18.53 3.77 8.20
CA PRO A 210 -18.52 4.32 6.85
C PRO A 210 -18.54 5.86 6.78
N GLU A 211 -18.95 6.56 7.84
CA GLU A 211 -18.92 8.04 7.88
C GLU A 211 -17.51 8.61 7.97
N LEU A 212 -16.68 8.09 8.88
CA LEU A 212 -15.26 8.49 9.00
C LEU A 212 -14.49 8.19 7.71
N MET A 213 -14.86 7.11 7.02
CA MET A 213 -14.25 6.74 5.76
C MET A 213 -14.50 7.79 4.65
N VAL A 214 -15.60 8.55 4.69
CA VAL A 214 -15.85 9.63 3.71
C VAL A 214 -14.74 10.68 3.77
N ASP A 215 -14.37 11.12 4.97
CA ASP A 215 -13.30 12.11 5.15
C ASP A 215 -11.93 11.58 4.73
N ILE A 216 -11.65 10.30 4.98
CA ILE A 216 -10.43 9.64 4.51
C ILE A 216 -10.38 9.62 2.98
N VAL A 217 -11.44 9.16 2.32
CA VAL A 217 -11.53 9.08 0.85
C VAL A 217 -11.35 10.47 0.24
N ARG A 218 -12.01 11.50 0.79
CA ARG A 218 -11.87 12.89 0.35
C ARG A 218 -10.44 13.41 0.44
N LYS A 219 -9.72 13.13 1.54
CA LYS A 219 -8.31 13.49 1.71
C LYS A 219 -7.41 12.78 0.70
N MET A 220 -7.58 11.48 0.54
CA MET A 220 -6.82 10.70 -0.45
C MET A 220 -7.05 11.21 -1.88
N HIS A 221 -8.30 11.51 -2.22
CA HIS A 221 -8.67 12.04 -3.52
C HIS A 221 -8.03 13.41 -3.78
N SER A 222 -8.09 14.30 -2.79
CA SER A 222 -7.47 15.64 -2.85
C SER A 222 -5.94 15.57 -2.97
N ALA A 223 -5.31 14.54 -2.40
CA ALA A 223 -3.88 14.25 -2.55
C ALA A 223 -3.50 13.66 -3.92
N GLY A 224 -4.45 13.47 -4.83
CA GLY A 224 -4.16 13.00 -6.20
C GLY A 224 -4.09 11.48 -6.33
N SER A 225 -4.83 10.73 -5.51
CA SER A 225 -4.93 9.26 -5.64
C SER A 225 -5.46 8.80 -7.01
N GLY A 226 -6.23 9.66 -7.68
CA GLY A 226 -7.04 9.30 -8.84
C GLY A 226 -8.24 8.47 -8.39
N PHE A 227 -8.46 7.34 -9.06
CA PHE A 227 -9.53 6.41 -8.67
C PHE A 227 -9.20 5.68 -7.37
N LEU A 228 -10.23 5.45 -6.56
CA LEU A 228 -10.11 4.81 -5.25
C LEU A 228 -10.91 3.51 -5.15
N SER A 229 -10.34 2.55 -4.42
CA SER A 229 -11.06 1.39 -3.88
C SER A 229 -11.56 1.69 -2.47
N VAL A 230 -12.85 1.48 -2.20
CA VAL A 230 -13.47 1.82 -0.91
C VAL A 230 -14.29 0.64 -0.40
N LYS A 231 -13.89 0.08 0.75
CA LYS A 231 -14.56 -1.07 1.40
C LYS A 231 -14.80 -0.81 2.89
N PRO A 232 -15.83 -0.04 3.26
CA PRO A 232 -16.15 0.22 4.66
C PRO A 232 -16.61 -1.04 5.40
N ASN A 233 -16.47 -1.03 6.73
CA ASN A 233 -17.15 -1.98 7.62
C ASN A 233 -18.66 -1.68 7.70
N ALA A 234 -19.47 -2.69 8.01
CA ALA A 234 -20.89 -2.54 8.32
C ALA A 234 -21.12 -1.89 9.71
N GLY A 235 -20.48 -0.74 9.95
CA GLY A 235 -20.43 -0.08 11.24
C GLY A 235 -19.38 -0.67 12.19
N LEU A 236 -19.35 -0.16 13.42
CA LEU A 236 -18.46 -0.67 14.47
C LEU A 236 -19.00 -2.00 15.00
N PRO A 237 -18.12 -3.00 15.24
CA PRO A 237 -18.54 -4.26 15.82
C PRO A 237 -18.91 -4.07 17.29
N GLU A 238 -20.05 -4.63 17.70
CA GLU A 238 -20.41 -4.84 19.10
C GLU A 238 -20.24 -6.32 19.44
N ILE A 239 -19.64 -6.63 20.59
CA ILE A 239 -19.55 -8.01 21.06
C ILE A 239 -20.83 -8.33 21.82
N VAL A 240 -21.64 -9.23 21.25
CA VAL A 240 -22.84 -9.79 21.89
C VAL A 240 -22.63 -11.30 22.00
N ASP A 241 -22.61 -11.81 23.23
CA ASP A 241 -22.39 -13.24 23.54
C ASP A 241 -21.10 -13.83 22.91
N GLY A 242 -20.03 -13.04 22.83
CA GLY A 242 -18.76 -13.46 22.25
C GLY A 242 -18.71 -13.44 20.72
N ILE A 243 -19.78 -12.95 20.06
CA ILE A 243 -19.89 -12.83 18.61
C ILE A 243 -19.91 -11.35 18.22
N SER A 244 -19.15 -10.99 17.19
CA SER A 244 -19.20 -9.64 16.61
C SER A 244 -20.49 -9.42 15.83
N VAL A 245 -21.31 -8.48 16.31
CA VAL A 245 -22.57 -8.04 15.69
C VAL A 245 -22.38 -6.65 15.12
N TYR A 246 -22.93 -6.44 13.92
CA TYR A 246 -22.87 -5.19 13.17
C TYR A 246 -24.30 -4.63 13.05
N LYS A 247 -24.49 -3.37 13.45
CA LYS A 247 -25.81 -2.71 13.46
C LYS A 247 -26.15 -1.93 12.20
N GLU A 248 -25.16 -1.71 11.32
CA GLU A 248 -25.40 -0.97 10.08
C GLU A 248 -26.36 -1.73 9.17
N THR A 249 -27.19 -0.99 8.42
CA THR A 249 -28.12 -1.58 7.44
C THR A 249 -27.59 -1.43 6.02
N ALA A 250 -28.00 -2.32 5.13
CA ALA A 250 -27.62 -2.25 3.72
C ALA A 250 -28.07 -0.92 3.05
N ASP A 251 -29.25 -0.40 3.42
CA ASP A 251 -29.78 0.86 2.90
C ASP A 251 -28.96 2.07 3.34
N ASN A 252 -28.61 2.14 4.64
CA ASN A 252 -27.76 3.21 5.16
C ASN A 252 -26.37 3.18 4.52
N PHE A 253 -25.80 1.98 4.37
CA PHE A 253 -24.51 1.79 3.71
C PHE A 253 -24.56 2.26 2.25
N ALA A 254 -25.61 1.91 1.52
CA ALA A 254 -25.80 2.32 0.14
C ALA A 254 -25.91 3.85 -0.01
N ASN A 255 -26.56 4.55 0.92
CA ASN A 255 -26.67 6.02 0.88
C ASN A 255 -25.30 6.74 0.92
N LEU A 256 -24.25 6.09 1.42
CA LEU A 256 -22.90 6.65 1.47
C LEU A 256 -22.11 6.45 0.17
N VAL A 257 -22.54 5.54 -0.70
CA VAL A 257 -21.88 5.23 -1.99
C VAL A 257 -21.74 6.48 -2.85
N SER A 258 -22.78 7.31 -2.93
CA SER A 258 -22.75 8.56 -3.69
C SER A 258 -21.63 9.51 -3.24
N LYS A 259 -21.36 9.59 -1.92
CA LYS A 259 -20.26 10.39 -1.37
C LYS A 259 -18.91 9.85 -1.83
N PHE A 260 -18.70 8.54 -1.71
CA PHE A 260 -17.45 7.92 -2.17
C PHE A 260 -17.24 8.12 -3.67
N VAL A 261 -18.29 7.99 -4.50
CA VAL A 261 -18.20 8.20 -5.95
C VAL A 261 -17.80 9.63 -6.29
N ASN A 262 -18.33 10.62 -5.57
CA ASN A 262 -17.99 12.03 -5.75
C ASN A 262 -16.52 12.32 -5.42
N ASP A 263 -15.97 11.61 -4.43
CA ASP A 263 -14.57 11.71 -4.00
C ASP A 263 -13.67 10.63 -4.68
N GLY A 264 -13.97 10.27 -5.93
CA GLY A 264 -13.09 9.41 -6.74
C GLY A 264 -13.22 7.89 -6.53
N GLY A 265 -14.15 7.43 -5.71
CA GLY A 265 -14.48 6.01 -5.55
C GLY A 265 -14.94 5.40 -6.88
N ARG A 266 -14.23 4.37 -7.36
CA ARG A 266 -14.56 3.64 -8.60
C ARG A 266 -14.60 2.13 -8.44
N LEU A 267 -14.06 1.59 -7.35
CA LEU A 267 -14.27 0.21 -6.93
C LEU A 267 -14.86 0.23 -5.52
N ILE A 268 -16.14 -0.11 -5.37
CA ILE A 268 -16.86 0.05 -4.10
C ILE A 268 -17.43 -1.29 -3.65
N GLY A 269 -17.14 -1.69 -2.42
CA GLY A 269 -17.71 -2.90 -1.83
C GLY A 269 -17.77 -2.81 -0.31
N GLY A 270 -17.59 -3.96 0.34
CA GLY A 270 -17.68 -4.07 1.79
C GLY A 270 -16.51 -4.82 2.42
N CYS A 271 -16.22 -4.51 3.68
CA CYS A 271 -15.28 -5.23 4.54
C CYS A 271 -16.07 -5.95 5.66
N CYS A 272 -15.62 -5.94 6.92
CA CYS A 272 -16.20 -6.73 7.99
C CYS A 272 -17.71 -6.46 8.20
N GLY A 273 -18.47 -7.54 8.42
CA GLY A 273 -19.92 -7.51 8.61
C GLY A 273 -20.76 -7.41 7.33
N THR A 274 -20.16 -7.13 6.17
CA THR A 274 -20.92 -6.95 4.92
C THR A 274 -21.30 -8.28 4.26
N THR A 275 -22.59 -8.45 4.00
CA THR A 275 -23.19 -9.67 3.40
C THR A 275 -23.60 -9.42 1.93
N PRO A 276 -24.08 -10.44 1.19
CA PRO A 276 -24.64 -10.27 -0.15
C PRO A 276 -25.77 -9.22 -0.22
N GLU A 277 -26.49 -8.99 0.88
CA GLU A 277 -27.52 -7.95 0.98
C GLU A 277 -26.95 -6.54 0.80
N PHE A 278 -25.80 -6.25 1.45
CA PHE A 278 -25.09 -4.97 1.29
C PHE A 278 -24.61 -4.79 -0.14
N ILE A 279 -24.06 -5.84 -0.75
CA ILE A 279 -23.55 -5.79 -2.13
C ILE A 279 -24.69 -5.51 -3.12
N LYS A 280 -25.86 -6.11 -2.91
CA LYS A 280 -27.04 -5.83 -3.72
C LYS A 280 -27.49 -4.37 -3.57
N ALA A 281 -27.48 -3.83 -2.36
CA ALA A 281 -27.83 -2.42 -2.11
C ALA A 281 -26.82 -1.46 -2.77
N ILE A 282 -25.52 -1.75 -2.68
CA ILE A 282 -24.46 -1.00 -3.38
C ILE A 282 -24.66 -1.03 -4.90
N ARG A 283 -24.90 -2.22 -5.48
CA ARG A 283 -25.18 -2.40 -6.91
C ARG A 283 -26.38 -1.55 -7.36
N MET A 284 -27.49 -1.62 -6.62
CA MET A 284 -28.69 -0.84 -6.91
C MET A 284 -28.44 0.67 -6.86
N GLU A 285 -27.65 1.15 -5.89
CA GLU A 285 -27.29 2.56 -5.81
C GLU A 285 -26.39 2.98 -6.97
N ILE A 286 -25.39 2.17 -7.35
CA ILE A 286 -24.54 2.48 -8.50
C ILE A 286 -25.35 2.47 -9.81
N ASP A 287 -26.30 1.55 -9.97
CA ASP A 287 -27.23 1.57 -11.13
C ASP A 287 -28.06 2.85 -11.16
N ARG A 288 -28.56 3.30 -10.01
CA ARG A 288 -29.31 4.56 -9.87
C ARG A 288 -28.45 5.77 -10.24
N ILE A 289 -27.22 5.83 -9.74
CA ILE A 289 -26.24 6.88 -10.05
C ILE A 289 -26.03 6.93 -11.58
N ASN A 290 -25.71 5.79 -12.20
CA ASN A 290 -25.48 5.71 -13.65
C ASN A 290 -26.72 6.10 -14.48
N ALA A 291 -27.93 5.72 -14.05
CA ALA A 291 -29.17 6.08 -14.72
C ALA A 291 -29.51 7.58 -14.60
N GLY A 292 -29.25 8.18 -13.43
CA GLY A 292 -29.51 9.60 -13.17
C GLY A 292 -28.74 10.54 -14.11
N PHE A 293 -27.50 10.18 -14.47
CA PHE A 293 -26.67 10.93 -15.43
C PHE A 293 -27.14 10.79 -16.89
N SER A 294 -27.70 9.64 -17.27
CA SER A 294 -28.21 9.43 -18.62
C SER A 294 -29.44 10.30 -18.92
N CYS A 295 -30.22 10.67 -17.89
CA CYS A 295 -31.43 11.48 -18.02
C CYS A 295 -31.20 13.01 -17.97
N SER A 296 -30.17 13.49 -17.26
CA SER A 296 -29.87 14.92 -17.12
C SER A 296 -29.17 15.54 -18.34
N ASN A 297 -28.55 14.72 -19.19
CA ASN A 297 -27.85 15.15 -20.41
C ASN A 297 -28.75 15.42 -21.62
N ALA A 298 -30.08 15.28 -21.49
CA ALA A 298 -31.02 15.63 -22.56
C ALA A 298 -31.24 17.15 -22.73
N ASN A 299 -30.88 18.00 -21.74
CA ASN A 299 -31.21 19.44 -21.75
C ASN A 299 -30.07 20.38 -21.32
N ASN A 300 -28.82 19.93 -21.13
CA ASN A 300 -27.72 20.82 -20.73
C ASN A 300 -26.38 20.34 -21.32
N ILE A 301 -25.85 21.09 -22.29
CA ILE A 301 -24.65 20.72 -23.08
C ILE A 301 -23.33 20.85 -22.29
N ASN A 302 -23.36 21.17 -20.98
CA ASN A 302 -22.16 21.39 -20.17
C ASN A 302 -22.01 20.44 -18.95
N ALA A 303 -22.85 19.42 -18.79
CA ALA A 303 -22.64 18.38 -17.78
C ALA A 303 -21.87 17.21 -18.41
N ASN A 304 -20.56 17.42 -18.52
CA ASN A 304 -19.60 16.42 -18.97
C ASN A 304 -19.68 15.15 -18.09
N ASN A 305 -19.48 13.99 -18.72
CA ASN A 305 -19.91 12.64 -18.34
C ASN A 305 -19.48 12.21 -16.90
N ILE A 306 -20.03 11.12 -16.33
CA ILE A 306 -19.46 10.51 -15.09
C ILE A 306 -17.95 10.15 -15.25
N TYR A 307 -17.52 10.02 -16.52
CA TYR A 307 -16.17 9.81 -16.99
C TYR A 307 -15.29 11.07 -17.00
N ASP A 308 -15.87 12.27 -16.94
CA ASP A 308 -15.15 13.56 -16.83
C ASP A 308 -14.98 14.00 -15.36
N ILE A 309 -15.64 13.33 -14.41
CA ILE A 309 -15.56 13.68 -12.97
C ILE A 309 -14.15 13.45 -12.38
N CYS A 310 -13.33 12.62 -13.02
CA CYS A 310 -11.89 12.68 -12.81
C CYS A 310 -11.20 12.34 -14.12
N GLU A 311 -10.82 13.33 -14.92
CA GLU A 311 -9.56 13.17 -15.65
C GLU A 311 -8.56 12.64 -14.61
N ILE A 312 -7.88 11.53 -14.91
CA ILE A 312 -6.64 11.18 -14.22
C ILE A 312 -5.72 12.36 -14.55
N LYS A 313 -5.79 13.43 -13.76
CA LYS A 313 -4.83 14.52 -13.81
C LYS A 313 -3.55 13.85 -13.36
N ASN A 314 -2.80 13.38 -14.37
CA ASN A 314 -1.51 12.73 -14.21
C ASN A 314 -0.71 13.52 -13.19
N ASN A 315 -0.47 12.91 -12.02
CA ASN A 315 0.69 12.95 -11.10
C ASN A 315 1.52 14.23 -10.91
N ALA A 316 1.30 15.33 -11.63
CA ALA A 316 2.09 16.55 -11.56
C ALA A 316 2.00 17.19 -10.17
N ALA A 317 0.83 17.09 -9.52
CA ALA A 317 0.64 17.53 -8.14
C ALA A 317 1.53 16.76 -7.14
N LEU A 318 1.94 15.53 -7.48
CA LEU A 318 2.80 14.70 -6.64
C LEU A 318 4.28 14.84 -6.99
N ASN A 319 4.64 15.31 -8.18
CA ASN A 319 6.00 15.14 -8.73
C ASN A 319 7.12 15.63 -7.78
N ASN A 320 6.91 16.77 -7.12
CA ASN A 320 7.90 17.42 -6.27
C ASN A 320 7.59 17.28 -4.77
N ILE A 321 6.92 16.21 -4.36
CA ILE A 321 6.65 15.93 -2.95
C ILE A 321 7.59 14.83 -2.47
N ILE A 322 8.37 15.12 -1.42
CA ILE A 322 9.10 14.12 -0.64
C ILE A 322 8.41 13.89 0.70
N THR A 323 8.53 12.68 1.24
CA THR A 323 7.84 12.30 2.47
C THR A 323 8.74 11.46 3.36
N SER A 324 8.57 11.59 4.67
CA SER A 324 8.83 10.50 5.62
C SER A 324 7.60 9.57 5.66
N SER A 325 7.49 8.72 6.68
CA SER A 325 6.26 7.95 6.92
C SER A 325 5.09 8.79 7.46
N VAL A 326 5.35 10.00 7.98
CA VAL A 326 4.36 10.80 8.73
C VAL A 326 4.29 12.27 8.34
N ARG A 327 5.25 12.78 7.57
CA ARG A 327 5.34 14.17 7.10
C ARG A 327 5.60 14.17 5.60
N ASN A 328 5.05 15.17 4.92
CA ASN A 328 5.33 15.46 3.52
C ASN A 328 5.68 16.94 3.35
N ILE A 329 6.52 17.25 2.36
CA ILE A 329 6.84 18.62 1.95
C ILE A 329 6.90 18.70 0.43
N HIS A 330 6.55 19.88 -0.10
CA HIS A 330 6.85 20.23 -1.48
C HIS A 330 8.28 20.77 -1.58
N ILE A 331 9.03 20.33 -2.59
CA ILE A 331 10.42 20.72 -2.82
C ILE A 331 10.59 21.56 -4.10
N ASP A 332 9.54 22.29 -4.48
CA ASP A 332 9.50 23.12 -5.69
C ASP A 332 10.58 24.22 -5.70
N ASP A 333 10.95 24.75 -4.53
CA ASP A 333 12.02 25.73 -4.35
C ASP A 333 13.00 25.23 -3.26
N TYR A 334 13.84 24.27 -3.65
CA TYR A 334 14.85 23.63 -2.80
C TYR A 334 15.71 24.62 -2.00
N GLU A 335 15.98 25.81 -2.55
CA GLU A 335 16.81 26.85 -1.93
C GLU A 335 16.11 27.54 -0.74
N SER A 336 14.78 27.49 -0.69
CA SER A 336 13.97 28.10 0.37
C SER A 336 13.71 27.18 1.58
N VAL A 337 14.01 25.89 1.44
CA VAL A 337 13.71 24.85 2.43
C VAL A 337 14.76 24.86 3.55
N SER A 338 14.32 24.72 4.81
CA SER A 338 15.24 24.57 5.94
C SER A 338 15.79 23.14 5.98
N ILE A 339 17.08 22.96 5.66
CA ILE A 339 17.72 21.64 5.54
C ILE A 339 18.65 21.39 6.72
N GLY A 340 18.40 20.30 7.46
CA GLY A 340 19.35 19.73 8.42
C GLY A 340 20.31 18.78 7.72
N TYR A 341 21.56 18.69 8.17
CA TYR A 341 22.59 17.91 7.48
C TYR A 341 23.16 16.81 8.39
N LEU A 342 23.01 15.56 7.95
CA LEU A 342 23.74 14.41 8.48
C LEU A 342 24.82 14.02 7.46
N SER A 343 25.98 14.69 7.53
CA SER A 343 26.99 14.62 6.48
C SER A 343 28.40 14.36 7.00
N THR A 344 29.09 13.40 6.39
CA THR A 344 30.51 13.09 6.64
C THR A 344 31.47 14.04 5.92
N LYS A 345 30.99 14.95 5.06
CA LYS A 345 31.85 15.91 4.34
C LYS A 345 32.55 16.88 5.29
N ASN A 346 31.84 17.33 6.32
CA ASN A 346 32.28 18.38 7.25
C ASN A 346 32.30 17.92 8.72
N ASP A 347 32.05 16.64 8.99
CA ASP A 347 32.03 16.06 10.33
C ASP A 347 33.02 14.90 10.45
N CYS A 348 34.23 15.21 10.92
CA CYS A 348 35.30 14.23 11.11
C CYS A 348 34.96 13.19 12.19
N GLN A 349 34.14 13.55 13.20
CA GLN A 349 33.78 12.63 14.27
C GLN A 349 32.81 11.57 13.75
N LEU A 350 31.77 11.99 13.03
CA LEU A 350 30.83 11.11 12.34
C LEU A 350 31.57 10.18 11.37
N LEU A 351 32.47 10.74 10.55
CA LEU A 351 33.27 9.97 9.60
C LEU A 351 34.07 8.85 10.30
N ASN A 352 34.88 9.20 11.30
CA ASN A 352 35.75 8.22 11.97
C ASN A 352 34.95 7.09 12.62
N LYS A 353 33.86 7.44 13.30
CA LYS A 353 32.99 6.48 13.98
C LYS A 353 32.28 5.52 13.01
N LEU A 354 31.75 6.04 11.90
CA LEU A 354 31.14 5.19 10.87
C LEU A 354 32.17 4.26 10.21
N VAL A 355 33.41 4.70 10.02
CA VAL A 355 34.49 3.85 9.49
C VAL A 355 34.86 2.72 10.45
N GLU A 356 34.77 2.95 11.76
CA GLU A 356 34.94 1.93 12.80
C GLU A 356 33.73 0.97 12.92
N GLY A 357 32.64 1.23 12.19
CA GLY A 357 31.39 0.46 12.26
C GLY A 357 30.52 0.82 13.47
N ASP A 358 30.79 1.96 14.13
CA ASP A 358 30.04 2.44 15.27
C ASP A 358 28.87 3.33 14.81
N LEU A 359 27.66 2.76 14.78
CA LEU A 359 26.42 3.47 14.41
C LEU A 359 25.87 4.33 15.56
N SER A 360 26.37 4.23 16.80
CA SER A 360 25.80 5.00 17.91
C SER A 360 25.93 6.51 17.69
N ILE A 361 26.97 6.94 16.96
CA ILE A 361 27.16 8.35 16.58
C ILE A 361 26.01 8.88 15.71
N VAL A 362 25.36 8.02 14.92
CA VAL A 362 24.22 8.41 14.09
C VAL A 362 23.06 8.79 14.99
N MET A 363 22.79 7.97 16.01
CA MET A 363 21.74 8.23 16.98
C MET A 363 21.98 9.56 17.71
N ASP A 364 23.21 9.81 18.17
CA ASP A 364 23.56 11.09 18.83
C ASP A 364 23.27 12.29 17.91
N LYS A 365 23.75 12.24 16.66
CA LYS A 365 23.55 13.34 15.69
C LYS A 365 22.09 13.53 15.31
N VAL A 366 21.36 12.43 15.19
CA VAL A 366 19.94 12.44 14.85
C VAL A 366 19.09 13.00 15.99
N MET A 367 19.46 12.73 17.25
CA MET A 367 18.82 13.35 18.40
C MET A 367 19.01 14.87 18.38
N ASP A 368 20.23 15.36 18.13
CA ASP A 368 20.49 16.80 17.97
C ASP A 368 19.63 17.40 16.85
N LEU A 369 19.56 16.74 15.69
CA LEU A 369 18.73 17.19 14.56
C LEU A 369 17.23 17.20 14.88
N SER A 370 16.76 16.30 15.74
CA SER A 370 15.34 16.20 16.12
C SER A 370 14.86 17.32 17.04
N GLU A 371 15.79 18.06 17.67
CA GLU A 371 15.49 19.22 18.51
C GLU A 371 15.29 20.51 17.70
N GLU A 372 15.68 20.50 16.42
CA GLU A 372 15.60 21.64 15.50
C GLU A 372 14.40 21.52 14.55
N ASP A 373 13.83 22.65 14.13
CA ASP A 373 12.70 22.70 13.20
C ASP A 373 13.17 22.75 11.74
N TYR A 374 13.73 21.64 11.25
CA TYR A 374 14.02 21.46 9.83
C TYR A 374 12.78 21.03 9.04
N ASP A 375 12.78 21.37 7.75
CA ASP A 375 11.77 20.89 6.81
C ASP A 375 12.11 19.50 6.28
N CYS A 376 13.39 19.26 6.00
CA CYS A 376 13.93 17.98 5.56
C CYS A 376 15.38 17.78 6.05
N ILE A 377 15.86 16.55 5.95
CA ILE A 377 17.23 16.18 6.34
C ILE A 377 17.98 15.64 5.14
N GLN A 378 19.12 16.25 4.80
CA GLN A 378 20.03 15.75 3.78
C GLN A 378 21.08 14.83 4.40
N ILE A 379 21.18 13.61 3.88
CA ILE A 379 22.10 12.57 4.35
C ILE A 379 23.17 12.32 3.28
N ASN A 380 24.44 12.45 3.67
CA ASN A 380 25.60 12.10 2.82
C ASN A 380 26.72 11.43 3.63
N VAL A 381 26.93 10.13 3.38
CA VAL A 381 27.97 9.34 4.07
C VAL A 381 29.03 8.80 3.10
N ASP A 382 29.18 9.41 1.92
CA ASP A 382 30.08 8.94 0.86
C ASP A 382 31.55 8.86 1.29
N SER A 383 32.02 9.79 2.13
CA SER A 383 33.38 9.75 2.66
C SER A 383 33.61 8.50 3.53
N ALA A 384 32.61 8.12 4.33
CA ALA A 384 32.67 6.90 5.15
C ALA A 384 32.55 5.64 4.29
N ILE A 385 31.62 5.60 3.34
CA ILE A 385 31.47 4.50 2.37
C ILE A 385 32.79 4.24 1.66
N LYS A 386 33.43 5.30 1.12
CA LYS A 386 34.72 5.21 0.44
C LYS A 386 35.81 4.61 1.33
N ALA A 387 35.91 5.08 2.57
CA ALA A 387 36.90 4.60 3.52
C ALA A 387 36.67 3.13 3.90
N VAL A 388 35.42 2.72 4.14
CA VAL A 388 35.05 1.33 4.45
C VAL A 388 35.29 0.40 3.26
N ARG A 389 35.00 0.82 2.02
CA ARG A 389 35.27 0.01 0.84
C ARG A 389 36.77 -0.19 0.60
N ASN A 390 37.57 0.84 0.82
CA ASN A 390 39.04 0.76 0.68
C ASN A 390 39.71 -0.13 1.72
N SER A 391 39.08 -0.38 2.88
CA SER A 391 39.61 -1.25 3.93
C SER A 391 39.25 -2.73 3.75
N ARG A 392 38.31 -3.07 2.85
CA ARG A 392 37.93 -4.46 2.54
C ARG A 392 38.88 -5.03 1.47
N GLU A 393 39.48 -6.20 1.75
CA GLU A 393 40.43 -6.89 0.85
C GLU A 393 39.85 -7.20 -0.56
N THR A 394 38.52 -7.21 -0.71
CA THR A 394 37.83 -7.55 -1.97
C THR A 394 37.26 -6.36 -2.75
N GLY A 395 37.48 -5.11 -2.32
CA GLY A 395 37.37 -3.86 -3.11
C GLY A 395 36.08 -3.50 -3.89
N SER A 396 35.11 -4.40 -4.07
CA SER A 396 33.90 -4.15 -4.86
C SER A 396 32.66 -4.80 -4.23
N GLY A 397 31.65 -3.98 -3.95
CA GLY A 397 30.34 -4.40 -3.42
C GLY A 397 29.80 -3.43 -2.38
N SER A 398 28.48 -3.46 -2.17
CA SER A 398 27.79 -2.66 -1.14
C SER A 398 28.38 -2.94 0.24
N CYS A 399 28.52 -1.89 1.04
CA CYS A 399 28.73 -2.02 2.48
C CYS A 399 27.47 -1.75 3.29
N ASP A 400 26.35 -1.43 2.63
CA ASP A 400 25.03 -1.14 3.18
C ASP A 400 25.05 -0.03 4.24
N LEU A 401 26.10 0.79 4.23
CA LEU A 401 26.32 1.79 5.26
C LEU A 401 25.28 2.90 5.18
N LEU A 402 24.93 3.34 3.96
CA LEU A 402 23.86 4.33 3.80
C LEU A 402 22.52 3.78 4.28
N ALA A 403 22.23 2.50 4.00
CA ALA A 403 21.01 1.86 4.47
C ALA A 403 20.97 1.81 6.00
N HIS A 404 22.05 1.40 6.67
CA HIS A 404 22.10 1.43 8.14
C HIS A 404 21.90 2.83 8.72
N VAL A 405 22.57 3.84 8.17
CA VAL A 405 22.41 5.24 8.61
C VAL A 405 20.98 5.74 8.41
N VAL A 406 20.36 5.44 7.27
CA VAL A 406 18.96 5.80 6.99
C VAL A 406 18.01 5.09 7.94
N ASN A 407 18.26 3.81 8.25
CA ASN A 407 17.42 3.03 9.16
C ASN A 407 17.40 3.60 10.57
N GLU A 408 18.58 3.95 11.08
CA GLU A 408 18.73 4.61 12.38
C GLU A 408 18.05 6.00 12.35
N ALA A 409 18.35 6.83 11.35
CA ALA A 409 17.84 8.19 11.26
C ALA A 409 16.30 8.26 11.20
N GLN A 410 15.66 7.40 10.40
CA GLN A 410 14.19 7.39 10.26
C GLN A 410 13.46 6.86 11.50
N GLY A 411 14.19 6.28 12.47
CA GLY A 411 13.63 5.85 13.75
C GLY A 411 13.29 7.02 14.69
N PHE A 412 13.95 8.17 14.50
CA PHE A 412 13.83 9.33 15.39
C PHE A 412 13.36 10.60 14.67
N LEU A 413 13.65 10.74 13.37
CA LEU A 413 13.29 11.92 12.59
C LEU A 413 11.93 11.75 11.92
N LYS A 414 11.11 12.79 12.00
CA LYS A 414 9.82 12.87 11.30
C LYS A 414 9.95 13.56 9.94
N GLU A 415 11.07 14.21 9.68
CA GLU A 415 11.42 14.97 8.49
C GLU A 415 11.63 14.05 7.28
N PRO A 416 11.15 14.41 6.09
CA PRO A 416 11.52 13.74 4.84
C PRO A 416 13.03 13.79 4.59
N PHE A 417 13.58 12.75 3.95
CA PHE A 417 15.01 12.62 3.69
C PHE A 417 15.36 12.93 2.25
N ILE A 418 16.52 13.55 2.10
CA ILE A 418 17.20 13.77 0.83
C ILE A 418 18.50 12.98 0.88
N LEU A 419 18.62 12.01 -0.02
CA LEU A 419 19.78 11.14 -0.08
C LEU A 419 20.75 11.69 -1.14
N GLU A 420 21.95 12.03 -0.71
CA GLU A 420 23.04 12.40 -1.61
C GLU A 420 24.10 11.31 -1.53
N THR A 421 24.30 10.58 -2.63
CA THR A 421 25.39 9.59 -2.73
C THR A 421 25.83 9.41 -4.17
N MET A 422 27.12 9.13 -4.36
CA MET A 422 27.69 8.72 -5.65
C MET A 422 27.66 7.20 -5.90
N TYR A 423 27.13 6.40 -4.96
CA TYR A 423 27.15 4.93 -5.02
C TYR A 423 25.74 4.37 -5.28
N PRO A 424 25.44 3.88 -6.50
CA PRO A 424 24.09 3.41 -6.83
C PRO A 424 23.59 2.23 -5.98
N ASP A 425 24.49 1.34 -5.56
CA ASP A 425 24.16 0.18 -4.75
C ASP A 425 23.80 0.56 -3.30
N GLU A 426 24.49 1.53 -2.72
CA GLU A 426 24.14 2.11 -1.40
C GLU A 426 22.80 2.84 -1.46
N LEU A 427 22.56 3.59 -2.55
CA LEU A 427 21.28 4.26 -2.77
C LEU A 427 20.13 3.25 -2.87
N GLU A 428 20.33 2.16 -3.60
CA GLU A 428 19.32 1.09 -3.71
C GLU A 428 19.02 0.48 -2.34
N GLY A 429 20.05 0.14 -1.55
CA GLY A 429 19.88 -0.37 -0.18
C GLY A 429 19.08 0.59 0.71
N ALA A 430 19.39 1.88 0.64
CA ALA A 430 18.72 2.91 1.44
C ALA A 430 17.26 3.15 1.01
N LEU A 431 17.00 3.27 -0.29
CA LEU A 431 15.65 3.50 -0.81
C LEU A 431 14.71 2.30 -0.59
N ARG A 432 15.25 1.08 -0.56
CA ARG A 432 14.46 -0.12 -0.20
C ARG A 432 13.82 0.04 1.17
N ILE A 433 14.61 0.39 2.18
CA ILE A 433 14.15 0.43 3.57
C ILE A 433 13.52 1.77 4.00
N TYR A 434 13.74 2.85 3.25
CA TYR A 434 13.25 4.17 3.62
C TYR A 434 11.72 4.23 3.63
N LYS A 435 11.08 4.53 4.75
CA LYS A 435 9.63 4.37 4.93
C LYS A 435 8.76 5.38 4.18
N GLY A 436 9.37 6.39 3.56
CA GLY A 436 8.67 7.44 2.80
C GLY A 436 9.07 7.48 1.32
N ARG A 437 8.98 8.68 0.74
CA ARG A 437 9.44 9.00 -0.62
C ARG A 437 10.61 9.99 -0.53
N ALA A 438 11.82 9.53 -0.81
CA ALA A 438 13.01 10.35 -0.66
C ALA A 438 13.18 11.36 -1.80
N GLY A 439 13.92 12.44 -1.51
CA GLY A 439 14.65 13.19 -2.53
C GLY A 439 16.00 12.54 -2.80
N VAL A 440 16.51 12.67 -4.03
CA VAL A 440 17.83 12.17 -4.43
C VAL A 440 18.54 13.27 -5.20
N VAL A 441 19.67 13.73 -4.66
CA VAL A 441 20.48 14.76 -5.30
C VAL A 441 21.30 14.11 -6.42
N THR A 442 21.16 14.61 -7.64
CA THR A 442 22.05 14.21 -8.75
C THR A 442 22.99 15.34 -9.10
N ASN A 443 24.26 15.22 -8.70
CA ASN A 443 25.27 16.20 -9.10
C ASN A 443 25.62 16.00 -10.59
N ASP A 444 25.25 16.98 -11.43
CA ASP A 444 25.69 17.11 -12.83
C ASP A 444 27.23 17.18 -12.98
N GLN A 445 27.97 17.34 -11.87
CA GLN A 445 29.43 17.38 -11.81
C GLN A 445 30.11 16.03 -11.55
N SER A 446 29.37 14.91 -11.49
CA SER A 446 30.00 13.59 -11.41
C SER A 446 30.78 13.29 -12.70
N GLN A 447 32.07 13.02 -12.57
CA GLN A 447 32.99 12.79 -13.71
C GLN A 447 32.68 11.50 -14.52
N ASN A 448 31.63 10.76 -14.16
CA ASN A 448 31.19 9.51 -14.79
C ASN A 448 29.69 9.60 -15.14
N SER A 449 29.37 9.74 -16.42
CA SER A 449 27.98 9.79 -16.92
C SER A 449 27.16 8.52 -16.66
N GLU A 450 27.82 7.37 -16.50
CA GLU A 450 27.17 6.07 -16.27
C GLU A 450 26.62 5.93 -14.85
N ASP A 451 27.36 6.38 -13.83
CA ASP A 451 26.94 6.30 -12.43
C ASP A 451 25.75 7.23 -12.14
N ALA A 452 25.76 8.44 -12.71
CA ALA A 452 24.64 9.38 -12.62
C ALA A 452 23.36 8.83 -13.25
N CYS A 453 23.47 8.19 -14.43
CA CYS A 453 22.34 7.52 -15.07
C CYS A 453 21.81 6.37 -14.21
N THR A 454 22.71 5.60 -13.59
CA THR A 454 22.34 4.49 -12.71
C THR A 454 21.63 4.98 -11.45
N ILE A 455 22.11 6.05 -10.81
CA ILE A 455 21.44 6.71 -9.68
C ILE A 455 20.01 7.13 -10.05
N GLN A 456 19.83 7.76 -11.22
CA GLN A 456 18.50 8.16 -11.69
C GLN A 456 17.58 6.95 -11.92
N CYS A 457 18.11 5.85 -12.47
CA CYS A 457 17.37 4.60 -12.63
C CYS A 457 16.94 4.01 -11.29
N VAL A 458 17.85 3.96 -10.31
CA VAL A 458 17.57 3.48 -8.95
C VAL A 458 16.52 4.36 -8.27
N ALA A 459 16.70 5.68 -8.29
CA ALA A 459 15.75 6.64 -7.74
C ALA A 459 14.34 6.45 -8.33
N LYS A 460 14.24 6.33 -9.67
CA LYS A 460 12.97 6.10 -10.36
C LYS A 460 12.32 4.77 -9.98
N LYS A 461 13.10 3.70 -9.80
CA LYS A 461 12.61 2.37 -9.39
C LYS A 461 11.88 2.43 -8.03
N TYR A 462 12.37 3.26 -7.10
CA TYR A 462 11.80 3.42 -5.77
C TYR A 462 10.95 4.69 -5.60
N GLY A 463 10.56 5.33 -6.71
CA GLY A 463 9.66 6.48 -6.71
C GLY A 463 10.26 7.77 -6.15
N ALA A 464 11.57 7.85 -5.94
CA ALA A 464 12.22 9.03 -5.39
C ALA A 464 12.16 10.25 -6.34
N VAL A 465 12.21 11.44 -5.75
CA VAL A 465 12.26 12.73 -6.48
C VAL A 465 13.71 13.05 -6.79
N ILE A 466 14.04 13.37 -8.04
CA ILE A 466 15.37 13.87 -8.40
C ILE A 466 15.43 15.37 -8.08
N ILE A 467 16.48 15.78 -7.36
CA ILE A 467 16.78 17.16 -6.96
C ILE A 467 18.05 17.62 -7.66
#